data_AF-A0A948Z2E4-F1
#
_entry.id   AF-A0A948Z2E4-F1
#
_cell.length_a   1.000
_cell.length_b   1.000
_cell.length_c   1.000
_cell.angle_alpha   90.00
_cell.angle_beta   90.00
_cell.angle_gamma   90.00
#
_symmetry.space_group_name_H-M   'P 1'
#
loop_
_entity.id
_entity.type
_entity.pdbx_description
1 polymer ?
#
loop_
_entity_poly.entity_id
_entity_poly.type
_entity_poly.pdbx_seq_one_letter_code
_entity_poly.pdbx_strand_id
1 'polypeptide(L)' 'MELKNNQAAIILEVDEDGGVSVNVASGDENGPAGAICQAIAVKIMQDEEFQTEIMNMVEVEERDAE' A
#
# COMPACT_ATOMS: atom_id res chain seq x y z
N MET A 1 -10.77 11.13 -6.33
CA MET A 1 -10.76 10.46 -7.65
C MET A 1 -11.82 9.37 -7.61
N GLU A 2 -12.62 9.20 -8.65
CA GLU A 2 -13.65 8.14 -8.68
C GLU A 2 -13.09 6.92 -9.41
N LEU A 3 -13.05 5.77 -8.74
CA LEU A 3 -12.52 4.51 -9.27
C LEU A 3 -13.61 3.74 -10.02
N LYS A 4 -13.26 3.13 -11.15
CA LYS A 4 -14.17 2.21 -11.86
C LYS A 4 -14.30 0.88 -11.12
N ASN A 5 -15.36 0.13 -11.39
CA ASN A 5 -15.62 -1.18 -10.76
C ASN A 5 -14.47 -2.20 -10.90
N ASN A 6 -13.64 -2.08 -11.93
CA ASN A 6 -12.48 -2.96 -12.13
C ASN A 6 -11.17 -2.36 -11.60
N GLN A 7 -11.24 -1.29 -10.81
CA GLN A 7 -10.10 -0.57 -10.27
C GLN A 7 -10.17 -0.53 -8.76
N ALA A 8 -9.01 -0.70 -8.16
CA ALA A 8 -8.76 -0.51 -6.74
C ALA A 8 -7.38 0.14 -6.57
N ALA A 9 -7.18 0.81 -5.44
CA ALA A 9 -5.95 1.49 -5.09
C ALA A 9 -5.63 1.25 -3.62
N ILE A 10 -4.34 1.10 -3.33
CA ILE A 10 -3.80 1.18 -1.98
C ILE A 10 -3.40 2.63 -1.75
N ILE A 11 -3.84 3.20 -0.64
CA ILE A 11 -3.54 4.56 -0.21
C ILE A 11 -2.67 4.44 1.03
N LEU A 12 -1.45 4.97 0.94
CA LEU A 12 -0.51 5.04 2.04
C LEU A 12 -0.50 6.49 2.54
N GLU A 13 -0.70 6.67 3.83
CA GLU A 13 -0.61 7.99 4.47
C GLU A 13 0.38 7.90 5.62
N VAL A 14 1.31 8.84 5.67
CA VAL A 14 2.27 9.00 6.77
C VAL A 14 1.79 10.16 7.62
N ASP A 15 1.61 9.92 8.91
CA ASP A 15 1.22 10.97 9.86
C ASP A 15 2.43 11.82 10.29
N GLU A 16 2.17 12.84 11.13
CA GLU A 16 3.20 13.77 11.61
C GLU A 16 4.28 13.10 12.48
N ASP A 17 3.98 11.94 13.06
CA ASP A 17 4.89 11.15 13.89
C ASP A 17 5.66 10.10 13.08
N GLY A 18 5.44 10.03 11.76
CA GLY A 18 6.04 9.03 10.87
C GLY A 18 5.34 7.68 10.87
N GLY A 19 4.17 7.57 11.49
CA GLY A 19 3.32 6.38 11.45
C GLY A 19 2.73 6.17 10.06
N VAL A 20 2.83 4.95 9.53
CA VAL A 20 2.27 4.60 8.21
C VAL A 20 0.90 3.97 8.40
N SER A 21 -0.12 4.55 7.76
CA SER A 21 -1.45 3.96 7.65
C SER A 21 -1.71 3.47 6.22
N VAL A 22 -2.44 2.36 6.10
CA VAL A 22 -2.72 1.70 4.83
C VAL A 22 -4.23 1.59 4.65
N ASN A 23 -4.76 2.22 3.61
CA ASN A 23 -6.16 2.19 3.26
C ASN A 23 -6.36 1.58 1.86
N VAL A 24 -7.54 1.04 1.60
CA VAL A 24 -7.92 0.52 0.29
C VAL A 24 -9.13 1.30 -0.21
N ALA A 25 -9.02 1.84 -1.42
CA ALA A 25 -10.14 2.39 -2.16
C ALA A 25 -10.46 1.46 -3.32
N SER A 26 -11.73 1.10 -3.52
CA SER A 26 -12.17 0.26 -4.63
C SER A 26 -13.45 0.78 -5.25
N GLY A 27 -13.57 0.69 -6.58
CA GLY A 27 -14.86 0.89 -7.26
C GLY A 27 -15.80 -0.31 -7.12
N ASP A 28 -15.28 -1.49 -6.73
CA ASP A 28 -16.05 -2.67 -6.33
C ASP A 28 -15.31 -3.38 -5.20
N GLU A 29 -15.81 -3.27 -3.97
CA GLU A 29 -15.17 -3.84 -2.77
C GLU A 29 -15.13 -5.37 -2.79
N ASN A 30 -16.07 -6.01 -3.49
CA ASN A 30 -16.15 -7.47 -3.61
C ASN A 30 -15.50 -7.99 -4.90
N GLY A 31 -15.10 -7.06 -5.78
CA GLY A 31 -14.45 -7.36 -7.04
C GLY A 31 -13.02 -7.86 -6.83
N PRO A 32 -12.45 -8.61 -7.80
CA PRO A 32 -11.10 -9.15 -7.70
C PRO A 32 -10.02 -8.09 -7.40
N ALA A 33 -10.14 -6.89 -7.98
CA ALA A 33 -9.20 -5.79 -7.75
C ALA A 33 -9.22 -5.31 -6.29
N GLY A 34 -10.42 -5.13 -5.72
CA GLY A 34 -10.61 -4.77 -4.31
C GLY A 34 -10.06 -5.85 -3.37
N ALA A 35 -10.42 -7.11 -3.62
CA ALA A 35 -9.94 -8.25 -2.84
C ALA A 35 -8.42 -8.39 -2.84
N ILE A 36 -7.77 -8.18 -4.00
CA ILE A 36 -6.30 -8.21 -4.11
C ILE A 36 -5.69 -7.05 -3.32
N CYS A 37 -6.20 -5.82 -3.47
CA CYS A 37 -5.70 -4.67 -2.71
C CYS A 37 -5.87 -4.87 -1.19
N GLN A 38 -7.00 -5.45 -0.76
CA GLN A 38 -7.25 -5.79 0.64
C GLN A 38 -6.21 -6.80 1.16
N ALA A 39 -5.93 -7.85 0.40
CA ALA A 39 -4.93 -8.86 0.78
C ALA A 39 -3.52 -8.25 0.90
N ILE A 40 -3.14 -7.39 -0.05
CA ILE A 40 -1.86 -6.68 0.00
C ILE A 40 -1.82 -5.72 1.20
N ALA A 41 -2.89 -4.97 1.47
CA ALA A 41 -2.94 -4.07 2.63
C ALA A 41 -2.78 -4.82 3.96
N VAL A 42 -3.43 -5.99 4.09
CA VAL A 42 -3.24 -6.87 5.25
C VAL A 42 -1.79 -7.32 5.37
N LYS A 43 -1.17 -7.73 4.26
CA LYS A 43 0.25 -8.10 4.25
C LYS A 43 1.14 -6.93 4.67
N ILE A 44 0.94 -5.74 4.13
CA ILE A 44 1.69 -4.55 4.52
C ILE A 44 1.51 -4.28 6.02
N MET A 45 0.33 -4.45 6.61
CA MET A 45 0.11 -4.10 8.03
C MET A 45 0.57 -5.18 9.03
N GLN A 46 0.59 -6.45 8.64
CA GLN A 46 0.77 -7.57 9.59
C GLN A 46 2.05 -8.38 9.40
N ASP A 47 2.80 -8.11 8.33
CA ASP A 47 4.00 -8.85 7.97
C ASP A 47 5.22 -7.93 8.06
N GLU A 48 5.91 -7.95 9.20
CA GLU A 48 7.09 -7.10 9.48
C GLU A 48 8.25 -7.37 8.51
N GLU A 49 8.40 -8.62 8.05
CA GLU A 49 9.41 -8.99 7.05
C GLU A 49 9.09 -8.30 5.72
N PHE A 50 7.84 -8.40 5.28
CA PHE A 50 7.40 -7.73 4.05
C PHE A 50 7.48 -6.20 4.14
N GLN A 51 7.15 -5.60 5.29
CA GLN A 51 7.34 -4.16 5.52
C GLN A 51 8.81 -3.77 5.38
N THR A 52 9.70 -4.54 5.99
CA THR A 52 11.16 -4.31 5.95
C THR A 52 11.69 -4.45 4.53
N GLU A 53 11.22 -5.45 3.77
CA GLU A 53 11.57 -5.62 2.36
C GLU A 53 11.14 -4.41 1.52
N ILE A 54 9.90 -3.93 1.69
CA ILE A 54 9.40 -2.73 0.99
C ILE A 54 10.26 -1.51 1.34
N MET A 55 10.51 -1.27 2.62
CA MET A 55 11.33 -0.11 3.04
C MET A 55 12.74 -0.18 2.45
N ASN A 56 13.36 -1.36 2.48
CA ASN A 56 14.69 -1.56 1.86
C ASN A 56 14.68 -1.31 0.35
N MET A 57 13.60 -1.65 -0.36
CA MET A 57 13.49 -1.36 -1.80
C MET A 57 13.41 0.14 -2.09
N VAL A 58 12.74 0.90 -1.22
CA VAL A 58 12.58 2.36 -1.37
C VAL A 58 13.84 3.12 -0.94
N GLU A 59 14.52 2.71 0.14
CA GLU A 59 15.76 3.33 0.61
C GLU A 59 16.94 3.16 -0.37
N VAL A 60 16.91 2.13 -1.23
CA VAL A 60 17.92 1.94 -2.27
C VAL A 60 17.84 3.03 -3.35
N GLU A 61 16.65 3.58 -3.64
CA GLU A 61 16.50 4.63 -4.66
C GLU A 61 17.04 6.01 -4.22
N GLU A 62 17.15 6.27 -2.91
CA GLU A 62 17.69 7.55 -2.40
C GLU A 62 19.23 7.60 -2.37
N ARG A 63 19.92 6.46 -2.43
CA ARG A 63 21.39 6.37 -2.35
C ARG A 63 22.12 6.49 -3.68
N ASP A 64 21.42 6.30 -4.80
CA ASP A 64 22.00 6.42 -6.15
C ASP A 64 21.89 7.86 -6.71
N ALA A 65 21.44 8.82 -5.90
CA ALA A 65 21.32 10.23 -6.26
C ALA A 65 22.45 11.13 -5.70
N GLU A 66 23.49 10.56 -5.08
CA GLU A 66 24.70 11.28 -4.61
C GLU A 66 25.95 11.03 -5.47
#